data_AF-A0A955Y061-F1
#
_entry.id   AF-A0A955Y061-F1
#
_cell.length_a   1.000
_cell.length_b   1.000
_cell.length_c   1.000
_cell.angle_alpha   90.00
_cell.angle_beta   90.00
_cell.angle_gamma   90.00
#
_symmetry.space_group_name_H-M   'P 1'
#
loop_
_entity.id
_entity.type
_entity.pdbx_description
1 polymer ?
#
loop_
_entity_poly.entity_id
_entity_poly.type
_entity_poly.pdbx_seq_one_letter_code
_entity_poly.pdbx_strand_id
1 'polypeptide(L)'
;DLQVTNRTGATATYLVEVVSVAGCATYDLTSAITPGTPCPSPDVYEPNETYATALTLTTDTSGLNVDAVSPDFFAYPVPAGSAVTMTATTAGSSLEVELFDPAGNSVDIDGLTPYDVTSANLGSTSADYTVGVWSDVCTSYDLTFATAACATDDALEPNQSVATAITTTLPAAMTVLGGPRVGDDYVFVGSVQPGQLLTVDVLFTHVTTVGDIDAELYDAATGLEIFSDNFGGASVSDNEVLEWFNGTGAPVDVVTRVFLFSSSLDCTTSATYTLDASILTP
;
A
#
# COMPACT_ATOMS: atom_id res chain seq x y z
N ASP A 1 1.47 -0.39 -38.33
CA ASP A 1 2.47 0.69 -38.35
C ASP A 1 3.56 0.39 -37.34
N LEU A 2 4.82 0.42 -37.80
CA LEU A 2 5.99 0.34 -36.93
C LEU A 2 6.40 1.77 -36.57
N GLN A 3 6.45 2.09 -35.29
CA GLN A 3 6.94 3.37 -34.80
C GLN A 3 8.23 3.13 -34.00
N VAL A 4 9.22 3.99 -34.24
CA VAL A 4 10.50 3.97 -33.53
C VAL A 4 10.84 5.40 -33.13
N THR A 5 11.17 5.59 -31.86
CA THR A 5 11.54 6.90 -31.29
C THR A 5 13.04 6.94 -31.01
N ASN A 6 13.75 7.91 -31.57
CA ASN A 6 15.15 8.15 -31.22
C ASN A 6 15.25 8.98 -29.95
N ARG A 7 15.78 8.39 -28.89
CA ARG A 7 15.87 9.02 -27.58
C ARG A 7 17.29 9.49 -27.19
N THR A 8 18.30 9.30 -28.06
CA THR A 8 19.72 9.48 -27.70
C THR A 8 20.26 10.90 -27.89
N GLY A 9 19.45 11.84 -28.39
CA GLY A 9 19.89 13.19 -28.80
C GLY A 9 20.87 13.22 -30.00
N ALA A 10 21.52 12.11 -30.32
CA ALA A 10 22.40 11.93 -31.46
C ALA A 10 21.63 11.49 -32.71
N THR A 11 22.19 11.77 -33.90
CA THR A 11 21.67 11.19 -35.14
C THR A 11 21.83 9.66 -35.09
N ALA A 12 20.71 8.94 -35.18
CA ALA A 12 20.68 7.49 -35.26
C ALA A 12 20.17 7.03 -36.62
N THR A 13 20.68 5.89 -37.08
CA THR A 13 20.22 5.22 -38.31
C THR A 13 19.42 3.99 -37.91
N TYR A 14 18.17 3.91 -38.36
CA TYR A 14 17.30 2.74 -38.15
C TYR A 14 17.16 1.92 -39.43
N LEU A 15 17.07 0.61 -39.28
CA LEU A 15 16.81 -0.33 -40.37
C LEU A 15 15.40 -0.90 -40.20
N VAL A 16 14.64 -0.94 -41.29
CA VAL A 16 13.35 -1.64 -41.34
C VAL A 16 13.53 -2.88 -42.20
N GLU A 17 13.32 -4.05 -41.60
CA GLU A 17 13.30 -5.32 -42.31
C GLU A 17 11.85 -5.71 -42.62
N VAL A 18 11.57 -6.02 -43.88
CA VAL A 18 10.26 -6.52 -44.34
C VAL A 18 10.44 -7.95 -44.84
N VAL A 19 9.87 -8.92 -44.13
CA VAL A 19 9.99 -10.35 -44.44
C VAL A 19 8.65 -10.89 -44.90
N SER A 20 8.62 -11.56 -46.06
CA SER A 20 7.48 -12.38 -46.48
C SER A 20 7.58 -13.76 -45.85
N VAL A 21 6.56 -14.16 -45.10
CA VAL A 21 6.50 -15.49 -44.47
C VAL A 21 6.06 -16.60 -45.44
N ALA A 22 5.47 -16.25 -46.60
CA ALA A 22 5.13 -17.19 -47.66
C ALA A 22 4.90 -16.48 -49.00
N GLY A 23 5.58 -16.94 -50.06
CA GLY A 23 5.38 -16.46 -51.42
C GLY A 23 5.89 -15.05 -51.69
N CYS A 24 5.67 -14.56 -52.91
CA CYS A 24 6.01 -13.20 -53.33
C CYS A 24 4.89 -12.24 -52.92
N ALA A 25 5.26 -11.16 -52.24
CA ALA A 25 4.35 -10.07 -51.90
C ALA A 25 4.86 -8.75 -52.51
N THR A 26 3.95 -7.94 -53.03
CA THR A 26 4.21 -6.54 -53.39
C THR A 26 3.83 -5.68 -52.19
N TYR A 27 4.67 -4.71 -51.84
CA TYR A 27 4.41 -3.77 -50.76
C TYR A 27 4.87 -2.37 -51.16
N ASP A 28 4.23 -1.37 -50.57
CA ASP A 28 4.68 0.02 -50.57
C ASP A 28 5.17 0.35 -49.15
N LEU A 29 6.35 0.95 -49.02
CA LEU A 29 6.88 1.43 -47.75
C LEU A 29 6.96 2.95 -47.78
N THR A 30 6.18 3.58 -46.92
CA THR A 30 6.28 5.01 -46.63
C THR A 30 6.89 5.19 -45.25
N SER A 31 7.94 6.00 -45.14
CA SER A 31 8.46 6.47 -43.87
C SER A 31 8.27 7.99 -43.76
N ALA A 32 7.97 8.45 -42.55
CA ALA A 32 7.97 9.85 -42.20
C ALA A 32 8.81 10.01 -40.93
N ILE A 33 9.69 11.01 -40.93
CA ILE A 33 10.36 11.46 -39.71
C ILE A 33 9.61 12.71 -39.28
N THR A 34 8.83 12.58 -38.22
CA THR A 34 8.28 13.75 -37.53
C THR A 34 9.30 14.16 -36.47
N PRO A 35 9.90 15.36 -36.56
CA PRO A 35 10.72 15.86 -35.46
C PRO A 35 9.88 15.83 -34.18
N GLY A 36 10.39 15.17 -33.14
CA GLY A 36 9.78 15.28 -31.82
C GLY A 36 9.80 16.74 -31.36
N THR A 37 8.84 17.10 -30.52
CA THR A 37 8.94 18.34 -29.75
C THR A 37 10.24 18.28 -28.94
N PRO A 38 11.15 19.28 -29.06
CA PRO A 38 12.33 19.33 -28.21
C PRO A 38 11.89 19.27 -26.75
N CYS A 39 12.62 18.50 -25.94
CA CYS A 39 12.38 18.48 -24.51
C CYS A 39 12.56 19.89 -23.94
N PRO A 40 11.81 20.24 -22.88
CA PRO A 40 12.13 21.42 -22.10
C PRO A 40 13.62 21.44 -21.74
N SER A 41 14.18 22.64 -21.54
CA SER A 41 15.53 22.70 -20.97
C SER A 41 15.53 21.99 -19.62
N PRO A 42 16.62 21.29 -19.24
CA PRO A 42 16.77 20.72 -17.91
C PRO A 42 16.39 21.76 -16.86
N ASP A 43 15.67 21.34 -15.83
CA ASP A 43 15.30 22.25 -14.75
C ASP A 43 16.50 22.57 -13.84
N VAL A 44 16.26 23.34 -12.79
CA VAL A 44 17.33 23.84 -11.90
C VAL A 44 17.87 22.78 -10.95
N TYR A 45 17.25 21.60 -10.87
CA TYR A 45 17.59 20.54 -9.94
C TYR A 45 18.44 19.42 -10.55
N GLU A 46 18.68 19.51 -11.86
CA GLU A 46 19.56 18.61 -12.59
C GLU A 46 21.05 18.86 -12.26
N PRO A 47 21.89 17.82 -12.15
CA PRO A 47 21.62 16.40 -12.44
C PRO A 47 20.96 15.64 -11.28
N ASN A 48 19.88 14.90 -11.53
CA ASN A 48 19.20 14.04 -10.55
C ASN A 48 18.79 12.66 -11.12
N GLU A 49 19.52 12.15 -12.10
CA GLU A 49 19.11 11.03 -12.95
C GLU A 49 19.19 9.65 -12.31
N THR A 50 19.63 9.57 -11.06
CA THR A 50 19.86 8.31 -10.34
C THR A 50 19.49 8.44 -8.88
N TYR A 51 19.14 7.33 -8.26
CA TYR A 51 18.92 7.26 -6.80
C TYR A 51 20.08 7.85 -5.99
N ALA A 52 21.34 7.65 -6.43
CA ALA A 52 22.52 8.17 -5.73
C ALA A 52 22.73 9.68 -5.90
N THR A 53 22.13 10.28 -6.93
CA THR A 53 22.17 11.72 -7.21
C THR A 53 20.86 12.41 -6.84
N ALA A 54 19.93 11.71 -6.21
CA ALA A 54 18.63 12.24 -5.82
C ALA A 54 18.80 13.49 -4.95
N LEU A 55 18.14 14.58 -5.34
CA LEU A 55 18.19 15.82 -4.59
C LEU A 55 17.11 15.80 -3.50
N THR A 56 17.48 16.20 -2.28
CA THR A 56 16.49 16.35 -1.20
C THR A 56 15.63 17.59 -1.41
N LEU A 57 14.32 17.38 -1.55
CA LEU A 57 13.30 18.42 -1.50
C LEU A 57 12.70 18.49 -0.10
N THR A 58 12.32 19.69 0.35
CA THR A 58 11.69 19.92 1.66
C THR A 58 10.32 20.59 1.57
N THR A 59 9.88 20.91 0.34
CA THR A 59 8.61 21.57 0.05
C THR A 59 8.14 21.14 -1.33
N ASP A 60 6.85 21.35 -1.60
CA ASP A 60 6.28 21.24 -2.95
C ASP A 60 7.12 22.02 -3.95
N THR A 61 7.30 21.42 -5.13
CA THR A 61 8.17 21.95 -6.18
C THR A 61 7.45 21.87 -7.52
N SER A 62 7.43 22.99 -8.23
CA SER A 62 6.72 23.12 -9.51
C SER A 62 7.67 23.41 -10.67
N GLY A 63 7.26 23.06 -11.89
CA GLY A 63 8.01 23.35 -13.10
C GLY A 63 9.23 22.44 -13.31
N LEU A 64 9.15 21.21 -12.80
CA LEU A 64 10.13 20.15 -13.05
C LEU A 64 9.97 19.61 -14.47
N ASN A 65 11.02 19.03 -15.03
CA ASN A 65 10.97 18.46 -16.38
C ASN A 65 11.69 17.12 -16.41
N VAL A 66 10.93 16.06 -16.71
CA VAL A 66 11.47 14.71 -16.93
C VAL A 66 11.60 14.44 -18.43
N ASP A 67 12.67 13.75 -18.82
CA ASP A 67 12.89 13.32 -20.20
C ASP A 67 12.75 11.80 -20.37
N ALA A 68 12.65 11.33 -21.61
CA ALA A 68 12.34 9.92 -21.91
C ALA A 68 13.50 8.92 -21.66
N VAL A 69 14.67 9.41 -21.26
CA VAL A 69 15.91 8.65 -21.01
C VAL A 69 16.60 9.02 -19.70
N SER A 70 16.10 10.05 -19.04
CA SER A 70 16.64 10.69 -17.86
C SER A 70 15.49 10.81 -16.85
N PRO A 71 15.24 9.76 -16.07
CA PRO A 71 14.27 9.84 -14.99
C PRO A 71 14.78 10.74 -13.89
N ASP A 72 13.87 11.42 -13.21
CA ASP A 72 14.24 12.30 -12.11
C ASP A 72 14.11 11.55 -10.79
N PHE A 73 15.11 11.67 -9.91
CA PHE A 73 15.04 11.16 -8.55
C PHE A 73 15.09 12.31 -7.53
N PHE A 74 14.15 12.31 -6.60
CA PHE A 74 14.11 13.27 -5.49
C PHE A 74 13.93 12.55 -4.17
N ALA A 75 14.69 12.97 -3.16
CA ALA A 75 14.53 12.50 -1.80
C ALA A 75 13.63 13.46 -1.00
N TYR A 76 12.86 12.95 -0.05
CA TYR A 76 12.07 13.76 0.87
C TYR A 76 12.19 13.19 2.30
N PRO A 77 12.51 14.02 3.31
CA PRO A 77 12.65 13.56 4.69
C PRO A 77 11.26 13.32 5.31
N VAL A 78 10.96 12.07 5.64
CA VAL A 78 9.71 11.67 6.30
C VAL A 78 9.95 11.53 7.81
N PRO A 79 9.24 12.27 8.67
CA PRO A 79 9.38 12.16 10.12
C PRO A 79 9.09 10.75 10.64
N ALA A 80 9.71 10.39 11.77
CA ALA A 80 9.41 9.14 12.48
C ALA A 80 7.92 9.03 12.82
N GLY A 81 7.32 7.87 12.57
CA GLY A 81 5.91 7.62 12.84
C GLY A 81 4.97 8.42 11.93
N SER A 82 5.35 8.71 10.70
CA SER A 82 4.51 9.42 9.72
C SER A 82 4.39 8.67 8.40
N ALA A 83 3.23 8.76 7.78
CA ALA A 83 3.03 8.44 6.37
C ALA A 83 3.47 9.62 5.49
N VAL A 84 3.83 9.31 4.24
CA VAL A 84 4.04 10.26 3.16
C VAL A 84 3.22 9.83 1.94
N THR A 85 2.61 10.80 1.28
CA THR A 85 2.08 10.68 -0.08
C THR A 85 2.87 11.65 -0.95
N MET A 86 3.46 11.13 -2.02
CA MET A 86 4.13 11.94 -3.04
C MET A 86 3.29 11.87 -4.30
N THR A 87 2.90 13.04 -4.80
CA THR A 87 1.99 13.17 -5.94
C THR A 87 2.71 13.91 -7.06
N ALA A 88 2.85 13.26 -8.21
CA ALA A 88 3.28 13.94 -9.43
C ALA A 88 2.05 14.35 -10.26
N THR A 89 2.00 15.62 -10.64
CA THR A 89 0.93 16.14 -11.52
C THR A 89 1.52 16.69 -12.80
N THR A 90 0.93 16.33 -13.94
CA THR A 90 1.32 16.85 -15.25
C THR A 90 0.09 17.23 -16.05
N ALA A 91 0.21 18.31 -16.84
CA ALA A 91 -0.80 18.65 -17.85
C ALA A 91 -0.61 17.86 -19.17
N GLY A 92 0.46 17.06 -19.25
CA GLY A 92 0.95 16.42 -20.45
C GLY A 92 0.65 14.92 -20.52
N SER A 93 1.70 14.16 -20.85
CA SER A 93 1.67 12.72 -21.09
C SER A 93 1.57 11.89 -19.82
N SER A 94 1.58 10.56 -19.97
CA SER A 94 1.67 9.67 -18.82
C SER A 94 3.03 9.77 -18.12
N LEU A 95 2.99 9.78 -16.79
CA LEU A 95 4.13 9.53 -15.93
C LEU A 95 4.07 8.08 -15.41
N GLU A 96 5.21 7.60 -14.95
CA GLU A 96 5.31 6.47 -14.04
C GLU A 96 6.07 7.00 -12.81
N VAL A 97 5.56 6.72 -11.62
CA VAL A 97 6.11 7.19 -10.36
C VAL A 97 6.37 5.99 -9.47
N GLU A 98 7.55 5.91 -8.87
CA GLU A 98 7.94 4.82 -7.99
C GLU A 98 8.54 5.41 -6.70
N LEU A 99 8.12 4.87 -5.56
CA LEU A 99 8.63 5.25 -4.25
C LEU A 99 9.59 4.19 -3.74
N PHE A 100 10.73 4.65 -3.24
CA PHE A 100 11.77 3.83 -2.66
C PHE A 100 11.95 4.16 -1.18
N ASP A 101 12.13 3.12 -0.36
CA ASP A 101 12.48 3.24 1.04
C ASP A 101 13.94 3.74 1.22
N PRO A 102 14.36 4.09 2.45
CA PRO A 102 15.73 4.56 2.71
C PRO A 102 16.84 3.54 2.37
N ALA A 103 16.51 2.26 2.22
CA ALA A 103 17.43 1.21 1.81
C ALA A 103 17.51 1.04 0.27
N GLY A 104 16.69 1.79 -0.47
CA GLY A 104 16.61 1.76 -1.94
C GLY A 104 15.71 0.65 -2.48
N ASN A 105 14.86 0.05 -1.66
CA ASN A 105 13.85 -0.90 -2.13
C ASN A 105 12.61 -0.16 -2.61
N SER A 106 12.06 -0.58 -3.75
CA SER A 106 10.74 -0.14 -4.19
C SER A 106 9.66 -0.57 -3.20
N VAL A 107 8.81 0.37 -2.77
CA VAL A 107 7.71 0.14 -1.81
C VAL A 107 6.35 0.48 -2.39
N ASP A 108 6.28 1.30 -3.44
CA ASP A 108 5.04 1.62 -4.13
C ASP A 108 5.32 2.08 -5.57
N ILE A 109 4.42 1.82 -6.49
CA ILE A 109 4.52 2.20 -7.90
C ILE A 109 3.15 2.53 -8.47
N ASP A 110 3.04 3.68 -9.13
CA ASP A 110 1.82 4.12 -9.79
C ASP A 110 2.07 4.66 -11.20
N GLY A 111 1.24 4.23 -12.14
CA GLY A 111 1.24 4.64 -13.54
C GLY A 111 -0.12 5.20 -13.99
N LEU A 112 -1.03 5.48 -13.07
CA LEU A 112 -2.36 6.04 -13.32
C LEU A 112 -2.48 7.44 -12.72
N THR A 113 -3.38 8.26 -13.27
CA THR A 113 -3.62 9.64 -12.78
C THR A 113 -4.71 9.69 -11.70
N PRO A 114 -4.52 10.43 -10.59
CA PRO A 114 -3.28 11.11 -10.16
C PRO A 114 -2.17 10.10 -9.84
N TYR A 115 -0.91 10.48 -10.14
CA TYR A 115 0.25 9.60 -9.92
C TYR A 115 0.70 9.72 -8.48
N ASP A 116 0.09 8.91 -7.61
CA ASP A 116 0.28 8.99 -6.17
C ASP A 116 1.01 7.74 -5.67
N VAL A 117 2.10 7.94 -4.95
CA VAL A 117 2.83 6.87 -4.27
C VAL A 117 2.89 7.14 -2.77
N THR A 118 2.73 6.09 -1.97
CA THR A 118 2.57 6.20 -0.52
C THR A 118 3.47 5.24 0.24
N SER A 119 3.98 5.70 1.39
CA SER A 119 4.66 4.83 2.34
C SER A 119 4.64 5.42 3.74
N ALA A 120 5.18 4.70 4.72
CA ALA A 120 5.25 5.15 6.10
C ALA A 120 6.63 4.89 6.71
N ASN A 121 7.16 5.91 7.39
CA ASN A 121 8.35 5.77 8.21
C ASN A 121 7.95 5.28 9.61
N LEU A 122 8.06 3.97 9.81
CA LEU A 122 7.78 3.32 11.09
C LEU A 122 9.01 3.29 12.03
N GLY A 123 10.13 3.88 11.59
CA GLY A 123 11.34 3.99 12.39
C GLY A 123 11.23 5.00 13.53
N SER A 124 12.30 5.09 14.34
CA SER A 124 12.38 6.01 15.48
C SER A 124 13.01 7.36 15.15
N THR A 125 13.52 7.54 13.93
CA THR A 125 14.10 8.78 13.43
C THR A 125 13.53 9.14 12.06
N SER A 126 13.62 10.41 11.68
CA SER A 126 13.36 10.83 10.29
C SER A 126 14.23 10.02 9.33
N ALA A 127 13.69 9.71 8.16
CA ALA A 127 14.40 8.99 7.10
C ALA A 127 14.00 9.52 5.73
N ASP A 128 14.93 9.47 4.78
CA ASP A 128 14.72 9.97 3.42
C ASP A 128 14.08 8.88 2.56
N TYR A 129 12.92 9.18 2.00
CA TYR A 129 12.27 8.36 0.97
C TYR A 129 12.52 9.00 -0.38
N THR A 130 12.80 8.19 -1.39
CA THR A 130 13.12 8.69 -2.73
C THR A 130 11.98 8.39 -3.67
N VAL A 131 11.49 9.40 -4.39
CA VAL A 131 10.58 9.23 -5.52
C VAL A 131 11.38 9.26 -6.81
N GLY A 132 11.17 8.27 -7.67
CA GLY A 132 11.58 8.28 -9.06
C GLY A 132 10.40 8.67 -9.95
N VAL A 133 10.65 9.50 -10.96
CA VAL A 133 9.65 9.91 -11.96
C VAL A 133 10.20 9.58 -13.35
N TRP A 134 9.43 8.81 -14.12
CA TRP A 134 9.74 8.45 -15.50
C TRP A 134 8.64 8.97 -16.44
N SER A 135 9.01 9.21 -17.69
CA SER A 135 8.03 9.37 -18.77
C SER A 135 8.56 8.79 -20.07
N ASP A 136 7.67 8.44 -20.98
CA ASP A 136 8.03 7.99 -22.33
C ASP A 136 8.26 9.14 -23.31
N VAL A 137 7.86 10.35 -22.91
CA VAL A 137 8.04 11.58 -23.67
C VAL A 137 8.44 12.70 -22.71
N CYS A 138 9.00 13.77 -23.25
CA CYS A 138 9.38 14.91 -22.44
C CYS A 138 8.14 15.67 -21.97
N THR A 139 8.02 15.84 -20.65
CA THR A 139 6.85 16.48 -20.04
C THR A 139 7.26 17.26 -18.80
N SER A 140 6.57 18.36 -18.55
CA SER A 140 6.70 19.10 -17.31
C SER A 140 5.75 18.55 -16.26
N TYR A 141 6.16 18.56 -15.00
CA TYR A 141 5.34 18.13 -13.89
C TYR A 141 5.62 18.95 -12.64
N ASP A 142 4.71 18.85 -11.68
CA ASP A 142 4.86 19.38 -10.34
C ASP A 142 4.85 18.20 -9.36
N LEU A 143 5.63 18.29 -8.29
CA LEU A 143 5.73 17.29 -7.24
C LEU A 143 5.27 17.90 -5.91
N THR A 144 4.26 17.30 -5.30
CA THR A 144 3.73 17.72 -3.99
C THR A 144 3.90 16.62 -2.95
N PHE A 145 4.11 17.02 -1.70
CA PHE A 145 4.33 16.11 -0.58
C PHE A 145 3.30 16.34 0.52
N ALA A 146 2.54 15.30 0.85
CA ALA A 146 1.69 15.29 2.03
C ALA A 146 2.28 14.35 3.07
N THR A 147 2.38 14.80 4.33
CA THR A 147 2.73 13.94 5.45
C THR A 147 1.61 13.93 6.48
N ALA A 148 1.38 12.78 7.08
CA ALA A 148 0.39 12.60 8.12
C ALA A 148 1.00 11.73 9.21
N ALA A 149 0.75 12.08 10.48
CA ALA A 149 1.17 11.24 11.59
C ALA A 149 0.43 9.89 11.49
N CYS A 150 1.16 8.79 11.66
CA CYS A 150 0.54 7.48 11.82
C CYS A 150 -0.36 7.48 13.06
N ALA A 151 -1.41 6.68 13.02
CA ALA A 151 -2.20 6.38 14.19
C ALA A 151 -1.30 5.77 15.28
N THR A 152 -1.58 6.13 16.53
CA THR A 152 -0.87 5.59 17.69
C THR A 152 -1.58 4.34 18.17
N ASP A 153 -0.80 3.32 18.49
CA ASP A 153 -1.19 2.15 19.27
C ASP A 153 -2.08 2.55 20.47
N ASP A 154 -3.08 1.73 20.76
CA ASP A 154 -3.89 1.92 21.96
C ASP A 154 -3.15 1.45 23.23
N ALA A 155 -3.81 1.56 24.39
CA ALA A 155 -3.19 1.24 25.67
C ALA A 155 -3.01 -0.27 25.93
N LEU A 156 -3.57 -1.12 25.08
CA LEU A 156 -3.55 -2.58 25.20
C LEU A 156 -2.43 -3.23 24.40
N GLU A 157 -1.72 -2.44 23.60
CA GLU A 157 -0.60 -2.88 22.80
C GLU A 157 0.68 -3.11 23.65
N PRO A 158 1.54 -4.09 23.30
CA PRO A 158 1.50 -4.93 22.09
C PRO A 158 0.61 -6.18 22.21
N ASN A 159 -0.21 -6.45 21.21
CA ASN A 159 -1.09 -7.62 21.12
C ASN A 159 -1.17 -8.22 19.68
N GLN A 160 -0.18 -8.00 18.81
CA GLN A 160 -0.23 -8.31 17.36
C GLN A 160 -0.03 -9.78 16.96
N SER A 161 -0.20 -10.73 17.88
CA SER A 161 -0.05 -12.15 17.59
C SER A 161 -0.73 -13.01 18.65
N VAL A 162 -1.02 -14.26 18.32
CA VAL A 162 -1.50 -15.27 19.28
C VAL A 162 -0.59 -15.37 20.51
N ALA A 163 0.74 -15.24 20.32
CA ALA A 163 1.71 -15.34 21.41
C ALA A 163 1.74 -14.10 22.33
N THR A 164 1.31 -12.95 21.81
CA THR A 164 1.20 -11.68 22.54
C THR A 164 -0.24 -11.35 22.89
N ALA A 165 -1.17 -12.28 22.69
CA ALA A 165 -2.59 -12.05 22.91
C ALA A 165 -2.83 -11.60 24.36
N ILE A 166 -3.60 -10.52 24.50
CA ILE A 166 -3.87 -9.94 25.81
C ILE A 166 -5.07 -10.61 26.49
N THR A 167 -5.06 -10.62 27.83
CA THR A 167 -6.25 -10.92 28.61
C THR A 167 -6.83 -9.62 29.14
N THR A 168 -8.11 -9.36 28.87
CA THR A 168 -8.81 -8.17 29.36
C THR A 168 -10.18 -8.54 29.93
N THR A 169 -10.85 -7.57 30.56
CA THR A 169 -12.26 -7.72 30.97
C THR A 169 -13.16 -7.36 29.80
N LEU A 170 -14.10 -8.24 29.45
CA LEU A 170 -15.08 -8.01 28.39
C LEU A 170 -16.42 -7.52 28.97
N PRO A 171 -17.17 -6.65 28.26
CA PRO A 171 -16.80 -6.05 26.98
C PRO A 171 -15.68 -5.01 27.11
N ALA A 172 -14.83 -4.89 26.08
CA ALA A 172 -13.73 -3.92 26.03
C ALA A 172 -13.76 -3.12 24.73
N ALA A 173 -13.46 -1.82 24.81
CA ALA A 173 -13.27 -0.95 23.65
C ALA A 173 -11.78 -0.90 23.29
N MET A 174 -11.47 -1.07 22.00
CA MET A 174 -10.12 -1.17 21.47
C MET A 174 -10.01 -0.40 20.13
N THR A 175 -8.78 -0.19 19.66
CA THR A 175 -8.52 0.47 18.38
C THR A 175 -7.58 -0.39 17.53
N VAL A 176 -8.09 -0.89 16.41
CA VAL A 176 -7.30 -1.60 15.41
C VAL A 176 -6.66 -0.61 14.44
N LEU A 177 -5.40 -0.85 14.09
CA LEU A 177 -4.62 0.02 13.18
C LEU A 177 -4.49 -0.59 11.78
N GLY A 178 -4.49 0.29 10.77
CA GLY A 178 -4.31 -0.09 9.37
C GLY A 178 -2.85 -0.02 8.90
N GLY A 179 -2.60 -0.68 7.76
CA GLY A 179 -1.38 -0.52 6.97
C GLY A 179 -0.21 -1.42 7.41
N PRO A 180 1.05 -1.06 7.09
CA PRO A 180 2.22 -1.87 7.42
C PRO A 180 2.54 -1.90 8.92
N ARG A 181 1.91 -1.03 9.73
CA ARG A 181 1.68 -1.29 11.15
C ARG A 181 0.51 -2.27 11.22
N VAL A 182 0.80 -3.55 10.98
CA VAL A 182 -0.20 -4.62 11.12
C VAL A 182 -0.52 -4.71 12.61
N GLY A 183 -1.48 -3.92 13.06
CA GLY A 183 -1.96 -3.82 14.44
C GLY A 183 -3.20 -4.68 14.60
N ASP A 184 -3.16 -5.92 14.10
CA ASP A 184 -4.19 -6.90 14.39
C ASP A 184 -4.27 -7.05 15.91
N ASP A 185 -5.46 -6.97 16.48
CA ASP A 185 -5.63 -7.13 17.91
C ASP A 185 -5.90 -8.60 18.24
N TYR A 186 -5.00 -9.25 18.98
CA TYR A 186 -5.23 -10.60 19.50
C TYR A 186 -5.66 -10.55 20.97
N VAL A 187 -6.86 -11.06 21.25
CA VAL A 187 -7.46 -11.05 22.59
C VAL A 187 -7.83 -12.46 23.02
N PHE A 188 -7.34 -12.88 24.18
CA PHE A 188 -7.74 -14.15 24.77
C PHE A 188 -9.17 -14.07 25.32
N VAL A 189 -10.09 -14.87 24.76
CA VAL A 189 -11.52 -14.84 25.11
C VAL A 189 -11.92 -15.93 26.12
N GLY A 190 -11.10 -16.98 26.27
CA GLY A 190 -11.28 -17.98 27.32
C GLY A 190 -11.05 -19.43 26.90
N SER A 191 -11.23 -20.36 27.85
CA SER A 191 -11.13 -21.80 27.63
C SER A 191 -12.52 -22.40 27.40
N VAL A 192 -12.83 -22.75 26.15
CA VAL A 192 -14.11 -23.33 25.74
C VAL A 192 -14.04 -24.84 25.95
N GLN A 193 -14.90 -25.38 26.81
CA GLN A 193 -14.97 -26.82 27.09
C GLN A 193 -15.69 -27.56 25.95
N PRO A 194 -15.47 -28.88 25.79
CA PRO A 194 -16.19 -29.68 24.82
C PRO A 194 -17.71 -29.56 24.98
N GLY A 195 -18.40 -29.30 23.88
CA GLY A 195 -19.86 -29.14 23.86
C GLY A 195 -20.37 -27.75 24.25
N GLN A 196 -19.48 -26.79 24.52
CA GLN A 196 -19.87 -25.39 24.71
C GLN A 196 -19.90 -24.62 23.38
N LEU A 197 -20.73 -23.57 23.35
CA LEU A 197 -20.79 -22.59 22.29
C LEU A 197 -20.08 -21.30 22.76
N LEU A 198 -19.13 -20.84 21.97
CA LEU A 198 -18.54 -19.51 22.08
C LEU A 198 -19.25 -18.58 21.10
N THR A 199 -19.68 -17.41 21.59
CA THR A 199 -20.12 -16.29 20.76
C THR A 199 -19.19 -15.11 21.00
N VAL A 200 -18.71 -14.51 19.93
CA VAL A 200 -17.92 -13.27 19.94
C VAL A 200 -18.67 -12.23 19.10
N ASP A 201 -18.79 -11.02 19.62
CA ASP A 201 -19.45 -9.87 18.98
C ASP A 201 -18.42 -8.72 18.91
N VAL A 202 -18.12 -8.29 17.68
CA VAL A 202 -17.18 -7.21 17.37
C VAL A 202 -17.99 -6.08 16.75
N LEU A 203 -18.41 -5.15 17.58
CA LEU A 203 -19.23 -4.01 17.19
C LEU A 203 -18.35 -2.81 16.87
N PHE A 204 -18.48 -2.26 15.67
CA PHE A 204 -17.76 -1.06 15.24
C PHE A 204 -18.72 -0.06 14.59
N THR A 205 -18.18 1.01 14.02
CA THR A 205 -18.94 1.91 13.16
C THR A 205 -18.17 2.03 11.89
N HIS A 206 -18.74 1.56 10.79
CA HIS A 206 -18.10 1.56 9.49
C HIS A 206 -17.77 3.00 9.10
N VAL A 207 -16.47 3.24 8.96
CA VAL A 207 -15.97 4.47 8.38
C VAL A 207 -15.62 4.12 6.95
N THR A 208 -16.45 4.55 6.00
CA THR A 208 -16.35 4.20 4.57
C THR A 208 -15.00 4.52 3.93
N THR A 209 -14.14 5.26 4.61
CA THR A 209 -12.79 5.65 4.15
C THR A 209 -11.68 4.81 4.77
N VAL A 210 -11.94 4.00 5.80
CA VAL A 210 -10.92 3.25 6.55
C VAL A 210 -10.91 1.78 6.15
N GLY A 211 -12.07 1.20 5.83
CA GLY A 211 -12.20 -0.23 5.54
C GLY A 211 -13.24 -0.88 6.44
N ASP A 212 -13.35 -2.20 6.31
CA ASP A 212 -14.10 -3.04 7.23
C ASP A 212 -13.23 -3.52 8.38
N ILE A 213 -13.88 -3.95 9.46
CA ILE A 213 -13.22 -4.76 10.50
C ILE A 213 -13.71 -6.20 10.31
N ASP A 214 -12.76 -7.12 10.19
CA ASP A 214 -13.02 -8.56 10.16
C ASP A 214 -12.53 -9.20 11.47
N ALA A 215 -13.05 -10.39 11.78
CA ALA A 215 -12.64 -11.14 12.96
C ALA A 215 -12.47 -12.64 12.70
N GLU A 216 -11.50 -13.22 13.42
CA GLU A 216 -11.15 -14.63 13.32
C GLU A 216 -10.92 -15.23 14.70
N LEU A 217 -11.11 -16.54 14.83
CA LEU A 217 -10.80 -17.30 16.03
C LEU A 217 -9.60 -18.22 15.80
N TYR A 218 -8.69 -18.25 16.76
CA TYR A 218 -7.49 -19.06 16.78
C TYR A 218 -7.44 -19.94 18.03
N ASP A 219 -6.87 -21.13 17.87
CA ASP A 219 -6.45 -21.96 19.00
C ASP A 219 -5.12 -21.42 19.56
N ALA A 220 -5.12 -20.97 20.80
CA ALA A 220 -3.97 -20.38 21.48
C ALA A 220 -2.77 -21.33 21.57
N ALA A 221 -3.02 -22.64 21.63
CA ALA A 221 -1.95 -23.64 21.79
C ALA A 221 -1.22 -23.92 20.48
N THR A 222 -1.93 -23.89 19.36
CA THR A 222 -1.38 -24.27 18.04
C THR A 222 -1.12 -23.07 17.14
N GLY A 223 -1.75 -21.92 17.42
CA GLY A 223 -1.74 -20.74 16.55
C GLY A 223 -2.49 -20.96 15.24
N LEU A 224 -3.30 -22.02 15.13
CA LEU A 224 -4.09 -22.30 13.94
C LEU A 224 -5.45 -21.63 14.05
N GLU A 225 -5.91 -21.06 12.93
CA GLU A 225 -7.29 -20.59 12.77
C GLU A 225 -8.26 -21.76 12.95
N ILE A 226 -9.28 -21.56 13.79
CA ILE A 226 -10.33 -22.55 14.07
C ILE A 226 -11.68 -22.15 13.48
N PHE A 227 -11.89 -20.85 13.25
CA PHE A 227 -13.10 -20.30 12.66
C PHE A 227 -12.83 -18.90 12.11
N SER A 228 -13.44 -18.57 10.98
CA SER A 228 -13.47 -17.21 10.42
C SER A 228 -14.87 -16.88 9.95
N ASP A 229 -15.23 -15.62 10.04
CA ASP A 229 -16.44 -15.03 9.42
C ASP A 229 -16.38 -15.03 7.88
N ASN A 230 -15.24 -15.45 7.31
CA ASN A 230 -14.82 -15.37 5.90
C ASN A 230 -15.63 -16.21 4.90
N PHE A 231 -16.89 -16.56 5.20
CA PHE A 231 -17.84 -17.09 4.24
C PHE A 231 -18.37 -15.99 3.28
N GLY A 232 -17.47 -15.40 2.49
CA GLY A 232 -17.75 -15.01 1.11
C GLY A 232 -18.58 -13.75 0.87
N GLY A 233 -18.68 -12.85 1.83
CA GLY A 233 -19.19 -11.51 1.57
C GLY A 233 -18.58 -10.56 2.58
N ALA A 234 -17.85 -9.55 2.10
CA ALA A 234 -17.53 -8.36 2.87
C ALA A 234 -18.79 -7.95 3.63
N SER A 235 -18.80 -8.24 4.92
CA SER A 235 -19.87 -7.85 5.80
C SER A 235 -19.75 -6.34 5.91
N VAL A 236 -20.44 -5.60 5.04
CA VAL A 236 -20.59 -4.14 5.18
C VAL A 236 -21.42 -3.77 6.43
N SER A 237 -21.62 -4.72 7.34
CA SER A 237 -22.36 -4.53 8.56
C SER A 237 -21.40 -4.11 9.65
N ASP A 238 -21.82 -3.14 10.45
CA ASP A 238 -21.03 -2.58 11.55
C ASP A 238 -20.78 -3.57 12.71
N ASN A 239 -20.98 -4.88 12.52
CA ASN A 239 -20.91 -5.90 13.56
C ASN A 239 -20.49 -7.26 13.00
N GLU A 240 -19.32 -7.76 13.42
CA GLU A 240 -18.90 -9.14 13.17
C GLU A 240 -19.30 -10.06 14.33
N VAL A 241 -20.09 -11.08 14.03
CA VAL A 241 -20.55 -12.07 15.01
C VAL A 241 -20.03 -13.45 14.66
N LEU A 242 -19.20 -14.01 15.55
CA LEU A 242 -18.60 -15.34 15.40
C LEU A 242 -19.28 -16.30 16.37
N GLU A 243 -19.79 -17.41 15.85
CA GLU A 243 -20.39 -18.49 16.65
C GLU A 243 -19.63 -19.81 16.41
N TRP A 244 -18.93 -20.28 17.43
CA TRP A 244 -18.11 -21.48 17.33
C TRP A 244 -18.43 -22.51 18.42
N PHE A 245 -18.74 -23.73 17.99
CA PHE A 245 -19.02 -24.85 18.89
C PHE A 245 -17.80 -25.75 19.06
N ASN A 246 -17.36 -25.97 20.30
CA ASN A 246 -16.22 -26.84 20.55
C ASN A 246 -16.61 -28.33 20.45
N GLY A 247 -16.50 -28.88 19.24
CA GLY A 247 -16.70 -30.30 18.93
C GLY A 247 -15.43 -31.16 19.04
N THR A 248 -14.29 -30.62 19.51
CA THR A 248 -12.99 -31.30 19.43
C THR A 248 -12.83 -32.47 20.42
N GLY A 249 -13.66 -32.50 21.47
CA GLY A 249 -13.55 -33.49 22.56
C GLY A 249 -12.53 -33.14 23.65
N ALA A 250 -11.83 -32.01 23.55
CA ALA A 250 -10.97 -31.45 24.59
C ALA A 250 -11.21 -29.94 24.80
N PRO A 251 -10.85 -29.36 25.96
CA PRO A 251 -10.86 -27.91 26.13
C PRO A 251 -9.96 -27.22 25.10
N VAL A 252 -10.40 -26.07 24.59
CA VAL A 252 -9.63 -25.24 23.65
C VAL A 252 -9.55 -23.82 24.21
N ASP A 253 -8.32 -23.32 24.32
CA ASP A 253 -8.03 -21.94 24.71
C ASP A 253 -8.13 -21.08 23.44
N VAL A 254 -9.08 -20.16 23.40
CA VAL A 254 -9.42 -19.41 22.18
C VAL A 254 -8.92 -17.98 22.26
N VAL A 255 -8.32 -17.51 21.17
CA VAL A 255 -7.92 -16.13 20.91
C VAL A 255 -8.75 -15.59 19.76
N THR A 256 -9.31 -14.40 19.90
CA THR A 256 -9.91 -13.65 18.80
C THR A 256 -8.87 -12.73 18.20
N ARG A 257 -8.75 -12.73 16.87
CA ARG A 257 -8.01 -11.75 16.08
C ARG A 257 -9.02 -10.77 15.49
N VAL A 258 -8.79 -9.48 15.66
CA VAL A 258 -9.57 -8.41 15.03
C VAL A 258 -8.64 -7.60 14.13
N PHE A 259 -9.01 -7.36 12.87
CA PHE A 259 -8.13 -6.68 11.92
C PHE A 259 -8.92 -5.79 10.95
N LEU A 260 -8.25 -4.77 10.42
CA LEU A 260 -8.82 -3.93 9.35
C LEU A 260 -8.63 -4.61 8.00
N PHE A 261 -9.71 -4.70 7.23
CA PHE A 261 -9.71 -5.21 5.87
C PHE A 261 -10.07 -4.11 4.88
N SER A 262 -9.09 -3.69 4.07
CA SER A 262 -9.29 -2.76 2.96
C SER A 262 -8.18 -2.91 1.91
N SER A 263 -8.49 -2.52 0.68
CA SER A 263 -7.54 -2.48 -0.43
C SER A 263 -6.53 -1.34 -0.35
N SER A 264 -6.71 -0.37 0.56
CA SER A 264 -5.87 0.84 0.65
C SER A 264 -5.67 1.30 2.09
N LEU A 265 -5.08 0.43 2.93
CA LEU A 265 -4.72 0.79 4.30
C LEU A 265 -3.34 1.42 4.35
N ASP A 266 -3.23 2.56 5.03
CA ASP A 266 -1.96 3.18 5.41
C ASP A 266 -1.82 3.27 6.93
N CYS A 267 -0.67 3.70 7.44
CA CYS A 267 -0.46 3.78 8.88
C CYS A 267 -1.32 4.86 9.58
N THR A 268 -2.04 5.70 8.85
CA THR A 268 -2.90 6.77 9.38
C THR A 268 -4.33 6.28 9.58
N THR A 269 -4.71 5.18 8.92
CA THR A 269 -5.99 4.52 9.14
C THR A 269 -6.06 3.80 10.48
N SER A 270 -7.18 3.99 11.20
CA SER A 270 -7.50 3.29 12.45
C SER A 270 -9.01 3.23 12.62
N ALA A 271 -9.52 2.19 13.29
CA ALA A 271 -10.92 2.08 13.64
C ALA A 271 -11.10 1.62 15.09
N THR A 272 -12.11 2.16 15.76
CA THR A 272 -12.47 1.73 17.12
C THR A 272 -13.56 0.68 17.06
N TYR A 273 -13.44 -0.35 17.88
CA TYR A 273 -14.46 -1.40 18.02
C TYR A 273 -14.68 -1.75 19.50
N THR A 274 -15.79 -2.41 19.78
CA THR A 274 -16.07 -3.05 21.07
C THR A 274 -16.09 -4.55 20.87
N LEU A 275 -15.30 -5.27 21.66
CA LEU A 275 -15.29 -6.72 21.70
C LEU A 275 -16.08 -7.19 22.92
N ASP A 276 -17.04 -8.08 22.69
CA ASP A 276 -17.68 -8.87 23.74
C ASP A 276 -17.58 -10.36 23.40
N ALA A 277 -17.53 -11.20 24.43
CA ALA A 277 -17.52 -12.64 24.24
C ALA A 277 -18.26 -13.36 25.37
N SER A 278 -18.98 -14.42 25.01
CA SER A 278 -19.67 -15.27 25.97
C SER A 278 -19.49 -16.75 25.64
N ILE A 279 -19.31 -17.57 26.67
CA ILE A 279 -19.24 -19.03 26.57
C ILE A 279 -20.49 -19.59 27.22
N LEU A 280 -21.37 -20.17 26.42
CA LEU A 280 -22.61 -20.75 26.88
C LEU A 280 -22.39 -22.22 27.25
N THR A 281 -22.85 -22.60 28.44
CA THR A 281 -22.97 -24.01 28.81
C THR A 281 -24.13 -24.65 28.05
N PRO A 282 -23.99 -25.91 27.62
CA PRO A 282 -25.08 -26.66 26.99
C PRO A 282 -26.32 -26.80 27.89
#